data_AF-A0A917J9W7-F1
#
_entry.id   AF-A0A917J9W7-F1
#
_cell.length_a   1.000
_cell.length_b   1.000
_cell.length_c   1.000
_cell.angle_alpha   90.00
_cell.angle_beta   90.00
_cell.angle_gamma   90.00
#
_symmetry.space_group_name_H-M   'P 1'
#
loop_
_entity.id
_entity.type
_entity.pdbx_description
1 polymer ?
#
loop_
_entity_poly.entity_id
_entity_poly.type
_entity_poly.pdbx_seq_one_letter_code
_entity_poly.pdbx_strand_id
1 'polypeptide(L)' 'MNNRFYHSLYTFGQQIKTVSRTEKTKLSNYFIVVHPGVPIIGNKEKAKPELDFVEGCPDPIKTQILHIYHQAFAS' A
#
# COMPACT_ATOMS: atom_id res chain seq x y z
N MET A 1 6.66 -6.42 19.81
CA MET A 1 7.39 -5.87 18.64
C MET A 1 6.45 -4.92 17.90
N ASN A 2 6.53 -3.62 18.17
CA ASN A 2 5.67 -2.63 17.51
C ASN A 2 6.38 -2.10 16.26
N ASN A 3 6.21 -2.79 15.14
CA ASN A 3 6.88 -2.42 13.89
C ASN A 3 5.97 -1.55 13.04
N ARG A 4 6.25 -0.24 13.02
CA ARG A 4 5.48 0.77 12.28
C ARG A 4 5.33 0.42 10.80
N PHE A 5 6.35 -0.17 10.18
CA PHE A 5 6.30 -0.59 8.77
C PHE A 5 5.18 -1.60 8.51
N TYR A 6 5.15 -2.68 9.28
CA TYR A 6 4.12 -3.71 9.13
C TYR A 6 2.74 -3.22 9.56
N HIS A 7 2.68 -2.30 10.52
CA HIS A 7 1.42 -1.64 10.88
C HIS A 7 0.87 -0.77 9.75
N SER A 8 1.69 0.10 9.15
CA SER A 8 1.32 0.90 7.97
C SER A 8 0.95 0.03 6.78
N LEU A 9 1.68 -1.05 6.53
CA LEU A 9 1.36 -2.01 5.46
C LEU A 9 0.00 -2.69 5.68
N TYR A 10 -0.30 -3.07 6.92
CA TYR A 10 -1.60 -3.61 7.29
C TYR A 10 -2.72 -2.58 7.09
N THR A 11 -2.53 -1.34 7.57
CA THR A 11 -3.48 -0.24 7.40
C THR A 11 -3.75 0.05 5.92
N PHE A 12 -2.71 0.10 5.09
CA PHE A 12 -2.83 0.22 3.64
C PHE A 12 -3.70 -0.90 3.05
N GLY A 13 -3.44 -2.16 3.40
CA GLY A 13 -4.24 -3.30 2.94
C GLY A 13 -5.72 -3.23 3.37
N GLN A 14 -6.00 -2.79 4.60
CA GLN A 14 -7.37 -2.61 5.08
C GLN A 14 -8.11 -1.50 4.33
N GLN A 15 -7.44 -0.39 4.04
CA GLN A 15 -8.03 0.71 3.28
C GLN A 15 -8.30 0.30 1.83
N ILE A 16 -7.34 -0.35 1.16
CA ILE A 16 -7.55 -0.91 -0.19
C ILE A 16 -8.75 -1.85 -0.23
N LYS A 17 -8.88 -2.75 0.75
CA LYS A 17 -10.02 -3.67 0.85
C LYS A 17 -11.35 -2.94 1.05
N THR A 18 -11.34 -1.87 1.86
CA THR A 18 -12.53 -1.05 2.11
C THR A 18 -12.97 -0.33 0.85
N VAL A 19 -12.06 0.39 0.19
CA VAL A 19 -12.36 1.13 -1.06
C VAL A 19 -12.77 0.16 -2.17
N SER A 20 -12.09 -0.99 -2.31
CA SER A 20 -12.45 -2.00 -3.30
C SER A 20 -13.89 -2.52 -3.13
N ARG A 21 -14.37 -2.62 -1.89
CA ARG A 21 -15.75 -3.02 -1.59
C ARG A 21 -16.74 -1.90 -1.93
N THR A 22 -16.44 -0.67 -1.53
CA THR A 22 -17.29 0.49 -1.78
C THR A 22 -17.48 0.76 -3.27
N GLU A 23 -16.41 0.68 -4.05
CA GLU A 23 -16.42 0.97 -5.49
C GLU A 23 -16.65 -0.27 -6.36
N LYS A 24 -16.90 -1.44 -5.74
CA LYS A 24 -17.07 -2.73 -6.43
C LYS A 24 -15.95 -3.04 -7.43
N THR A 25 -14.75 -2.53 -7.17
CA THR A 25 -13.58 -2.63 -8.05
C THR A 25 -12.44 -3.29 -7.30
N LYS A 26 -11.85 -4.35 -7.86
CA LYS A 26 -10.76 -5.07 -7.19
C LYS A 26 -9.42 -4.35 -7.37
N LEU A 27 -9.15 -3.35 -6.53
CA LEU A 27 -7.95 -2.51 -6.63
C LEU A 27 -6.64 -3.30 -6.55
N SER A 28 -6.64 -4.43 -5.82
CA SER A 28 -5.47 -5.31 -5.70
C SER A 28 -4.98 -5.91 -7.02
N ASN A 29 -5.78 -5.85 -8.09
CA ASN A 29 -5.37 -6.33 -9.42
C ASN A 29 -4.49 -5.33 -10.17
N TYR A 30 -4.34 -4.10 -9.66
CA TYR A 30 -3.70 -3.00 -10.37
C TYR A 30 -2.32 -2.64 -9.83
N PHE A 31 -1.86 -3.28 -8.76
CA PHE A 31 -0.57 -2.99 -8.15
C PHE A 31 0.04 -4.21 -7.45
N ILE A 32 1.35 -4.16 -7.27
CA ILE A 32 2.16 -5.11 -6.53
C ILE A 32 2.92 -4.32 -5.46
N VAL A 33 2.89 -4.81 -4.22
CA VAL A 33 3.72 -4.26 -3.15
C VAL A 33 5.06 -4.99 -3.17
N VAL A 34 6.13 -4.28 -3.50
CA VAL A 34 7.49 -4.83 -3.48
C VAL A 34 8.02 -4.71 -2.05
N HIS A 35 8.16 -5.87 -1.40
CA HIS A 35 8.72 -5.91 -0.06
C HIS A 35 10.24 -5.71 -0.15
N PRO A 36 10.85 -4.90 0.72
CA PRO A 36 12.31 -4.84 0.81
C PRO A 36 12.84 -6.25 1.09
N GLY A 37 13.77 -6.76 0.29
CA GLY A 37 14.26 -8.15 0.36
C GLY A 37 14.97 -8.55 1.67
N VAL A 38 14.92 -7.68 2.69
CA VAL A 38 15.40 -7.92 4.05
C VAL A 38 14.25 -7.66 5.02
N PRO A 39 14.09 -8.48 6.08
CA PRO A 39 13.10 -8.19 7.11
C PRO A 39 13.40 -6.82 7.72
N ILE A 40 12.38 -5.96 7.77
CA ILE A 40 12.52 -4.64 8.41
C ILE A 40 12.50 -4.89 9.92
N ILE A 41 13.67 -5.09 10.51
CA ILE A 41 13.83 -5.26 11.95
C ILE A 41 14.15 -3.89 12.57
N GLY A 42 13.33 -3.44 13.52
CA GLY A 42 13.49 -2.18 14.24
C GLY A 42 12.58 -1.04 13.77
N ASN A 43 12.62 0.08 14.51
CA ASN A 43 11.83 1.29 14.28
C ASN A 43 12.46 2.12 13.14
N LYS A 44 12.53 1.57 11.93
CA LYS A 44 12.91 2.36 10.75
C LYS A 44 11.71 3.22 10.37
N GLU A 45 11.59 4.39 11.00
CA GLU A 45 10.53 5.38 10.74
C GLU A 45 10.40 5.78 9.26
N LYS A 46 11.38 5.45 8.42
CA LYS A 46 11.43 5.78 7.00
C LYS A 46 11.33 4.57 6.04
N ALA A 47 11.16 3.35 6.54
CA ALA A 47 10.99 2.21 5.66
C ALA A 47 9.61 2.32 4.96
N LYS A 48 9.62 2.30 3.63
CA LYS A 48 8.42 2.34 2.79
C LYS A 48 8.55 1.26 1.73
N PRO A 49 7.52 0.43 1.50
CA PRO A 49 7.57 -0.57 0.43
C PRO A 49 7.36 0.14 -0.92
N GLU A 50 7.97 -0.37 -1.97
CA GLU A 50 7.72 0.18 -3.31
C GLU A 50 6.36 -0.33 -3.84
N LEU A 51 5.68 0.50 -4.62
CA LEU A 51 4.46 0.15 -5.33
C LEU A 51 4.75 0.09 -6.81
N ASP A 52 4.61 -1.11 -7.38
CA ASP A 52 4.67 -1.32 -8.81
C ASP A 52 3.25 -1.42 -9.35
N PHE A 53 2.93 -0.71 -10.44
CA PHE A 53 1.59 -0.72 -11.03
C PHE A 53 1.58 -1.63 -12.23
N VAL A 54 0.52 -2.44 -12.34
CA VAL A 54 0.34 -3.32 -13.50
C VAL A 54 0.22 -2.49 -14.78
N GLU A 55 0.80 -2.99 -15.87
CA GLU A 55 0.72 -2.36 -17.19
C GLU A 55 -0.75 -2.11 -17.59
N GLY A 56 -1.04 -0.89 -18.05
CA GLY A 56 -2.42 -0.48 -18.38
C GLY A 56 -3.29 -0.12 -17.17
N CYS A 57 -2.73 0.02 -15.97
CA CYS A 57 -3.46 0.54 -14.82
C CYS A 57 -4.03 1.94 -15.12
N PRO A 58 -5.35 2.16 -15.01
CA PRO A 58 -5.95 3.46 -15.27
C PRO A 58 -5.41 4.53 -14.32
N ASP A 59 -5.06 5.71 -14.85
CA ASP A 59 -4.65 6.88 -14.05
C ASP A 59 -5.54 7.21 -12.85
N PRO A 60 -6.89 7.16 -12.92
CA PRO A 60 -7.71 7.42 -11.73
C PRO A 60 -7.52 6.35 -10.65
N ILE A 61 -7.36 5.09 -11.03
CA ILE A 61 -7.09 3.97 -10.10
C ILE A 61 -5.70 4.11 -9.49
N LYS A 62 -4.69 4.45 -10.31
CA LYS A 62 -3.33 4.71 -9.86
C LYS A 62 -3.29 5.85 -8.82
N THR A 63 -3.95 6.95 -9.12
CA THR A 63 -4.05 8.12 -8.22
C THR A 63 -4.70 7.74 -6.90
N GLN A 64 -5.77 6.95 -6.94
CA GLN A 64 -6.47 6.51 -5.73
C GLN A 64 -5.61 5.58 -4.86
N ILE A 65 -4.94 4.60 -5.47
CA ILE A 65 -4.03 3.69 -4.76
C ILE A 65 -2.87 4.48 -4.13
N LEU A 66 -2.28 5.44 -4.86
CA LEU A 66 -1.24 6.32 -4.33
C LEU A 66 -1.74 7.16 -3.17
N HIS A 67 -2.95 7.71 -3.24
CA HIS A 67 -3.54 8.48 -2.14
C HIS A 67 -3.65 7.63 -0.86
N ILE A 68 -4.20 6.42 -0.98
CA ILE A 68 -4.34 5.47 0.13
C ILE A 68 -2.97 5.08 0.69
N TYR A 69 -2.00 4.82 -0.19
CA TYR A 69 -0.63 4.52 0.19
C TYR A 69 0.03 5.65 0.98
N HIS A 70 -0.07 6.89 0.47
CA HIS A 70 0.47 8.05 1.17
C HIS A 70 -0.19 8.25 2.53
N GLN A 71 -1.51 8.05 2.65
CA GLN A 71 -2.18 8.13 3.96
C GLN A 71 -1.65 7.09 4.96
N ALA A 72 -1.40 5.85 4.51
CA ALA A 72 -0.92 4.78 5.38
C ALA A 72 0.55 4.92 5.81
N PHE A 73 1.40 5.53 4.95
CA PHE A 73 2.86 5.64 5.16
C PHE A 73 3.37 7.07 5.37
N ALA A 74 2.50 8.08 5.47
CA ALA A 74 2.86 9.46 5.84
C ALA A 74 2.78 9.72 7.35
N SER A 75 2.18 8.82 8.13
CA SER A 75 2.08 8.93 9.59
C SER A 75 3.39 8.67 10.28
#